data_AF-A0A7V6X329-F1
#
_entry.id   AF-A0A7V6X329-F1
#
_cell.length_a   1.000
_cell.length_b   1.000
_cell.length_c   1.000
_cell.angle_alpha   90.00
_cell.angle_beta   90.00
_cell.angle_gamma   90.00
#
_symmetry.space_group_name_H-M   'P 1'
#
loop_
_entity.id
_entity.type
_entity.pdbx_description
1 polymer ?
#
loop_
_entity_poly.entity_id
_entity_poly.type
_entity_poly.pdbx_seq_one_letter_code
_entity_poly.pdbx_strand_id
1 'polypeptide(L)'
;MRTPLTSIITYVDLLKGATEPDQAREYLGVIDQKSQRLKVLTDDLFEAAKVSSGAMPLNLEEIDLAALLTQALGEVDEQIQERHLEFKLNWPGEKVLGFMWKLRMAGHK
;
A
#
# COMPACT_ATOMS: atom_id res chain seq x y z
N MET A 1 4.86 -5.20 20.58
CA MET A 1 4.82 -4.22 19.47
C MET A 1 3.68 -3.24 19.75
N ARG A 2 3.91 -1.93 19.78
CA ARG A 2 2.81 -0.94 19.97
C ARG A 2 2.00 -0.83 18.68
N THR A 3 0.68 -0.83 18.77
CA THR A 3 -0.21 -0.60 17.63
C THR A 3 -0.09 0.87 17.16
N PRO A 4 -0.45 1.19 15.90
CA PRO A 4 -0.46 2.57 15.43
C PRO A 4 -1.28 3.50 16.33
N LEU A 5 -2.42 3.03 16.86
CA LEU A 5 -3.27 3.78 17.77
C LEU A 5 -2.55 4.14 19.08
N THR A 6 -1.91 3.18 19.74
CA THR A 6 -1.16 3.45 20.99
C THR A 6 -0.01 4.43 20.75
N SER A 7 0.64 4.34 19.58
CA SER A 7 1.67 5.29 19.19
C SER A 7 1.11 6.70 19.02
N ILE A 8 -0.03 6.86 18.33
CA ILE A 8 -0.69 8.17 18.17
C ILE A 8 -1.02 8.79 19.53
N ILE A 9 -1.64 8.02 20.43
CA ILE A 9 -2.00 8.50 21.78
C ILE A 9 -0.75 8.98 22.53
N THR A 10 0.33 8.19 22.49
CA THR A 10 1.59 8.56 23.16
C THR A 10 2.13 9.89 22.63
N TYR A 11 2.16 10.07 21.31
CA TYR A 11 2.71 11.29 20.72
C TYR A 11 1.78 12.51 20.88
N VAL A 12 0.47 12.30 20.96
CA VAL A 12 -0.47 13.36 21.36
C VAL A 12 -0.19 13.82 22.79
N ASP A 13 0.11 12.90 23.72
CA ASP A 13 0.43 13.27 25.09
C ASP A 13 1.79 13.98 25.19
N LEU A 14 2.79 13.55 24.40
CA LEU A 14 4.07 14.27 24.27
C LEU A 14 3.87 15.67 23.69
N LEU A 15 3.00 15.82 22.68
CA LEU A 15 2.70 17.11 22.05
C LEU A 15 2.04 18.10 23.01
N LYS A 16 1.14 17.64 23.89
CA LYS A 16 0.54 18.50 24.93
C LYS A 16 1.57 19.09 25.90
N GLY A 17 2.69 18.40 26.11
CA GLY A 17 3.79 18.82 26.98
C GLY A 17 4.93 19.54 26.25
N ALA A 18 4.85 19.71 24.92
CA ALA A 18 5.91 20.33 24.13
C ALA A 18 5.96 21.84 24.38
N THR A 19 7.13 22.35 24.79
CA THR A 19 7.40 23.78 24.97
C THR A 19 8.09 24.39 23.77
N GLU A 20 8.84 23.59 23.03
CA GLU A 20 9.63 24.03 21.86
C GLU A 20 8.89 23.74 20.55
N PRO A 21 8.83 24.71 19.61
CA PRO A 21 8.19 24.51 18.30
C PRO A 21 8.76 23.35 17.48
N ASP A 22 10.06 23.07 17.60
CA ASP A 22 10.70 21.99 16.84
C ASP A 22 10.30 20.61 17.35
N GLN A 23 10.18 20.44 18.66
CA GLN A 23 9.68 19.20 19.25
C GLN A 23 8.21 18.97 18.89
N ALA A 24 7.39 20.02 18.91
CA ALA A 24 6.00 19.93 18.49
C ALA A 24 5.88 19.49 17.02
N ARG A 25 6.74 20.02 16.14
CA ARG A 25 6.80 19.62 14.72
C ARG A 25 7.20 18.16 14.53
N GLU A 26 8.19 17.68 15.29
CA GLU A 26 8.59 16.26 15.26
C GLU A 26 7.43 15.35 15.67
N TYR A 27 6.77 15.66 16.78
CA TYR A 27 5.64 14.86 17.27
C TYR A 27 4.46 14.87 16.30
N LEU A 28 4.13 16.01 15.69
CA LEU A 28 3.13 16.10 14.64
C LEU A 28 3.48 15.22 13.44
N GLY A 29 4.75 15.21 13.02
CA GLY A 29 5.22 14.33 11.94
C GLY A 29 5.03 12.84 12.26
N VAL A 30 5.31 12.43 13.49
CA VAL A 30 5.06 11.04 13.90
C VAL A 30 3.56 10.73 13.96
N ILE A 31 2.74 11.64 14.50
CA ILE A 31 1.28 11.47 14.53
C ILE A 31 0.72 11.27 13.12
N ASP A 32 1.14 12.10 12.16
CA ASP A 32 0.69 11.98 10.77
C ASP A 32 1.10 10.63 10.17
N GLN A 33 2.39 10.26 10.27
CA GLN A 33 2.88 8.99 9.75
C GLN A 33 2.12 7.78 10.32
N LYS A 34 1.83 7.78 11.63
CA LYS A 34 1.09 6.68 12.26
C LYS A 34 -0.40 6.69 11.89
N SER A 35 -0.99 7.86 11.69
CA SER A 35 -2.38 8.00 11.26
C SER A 35 -2.57 7.47 9.84
N GLN A 36 -1.66 7.81 8.91
CA GLN A 36 -1.67 7.26 7.56
C GLN A 36 -1.53 5.73 7.56
N ARG A 37 -0.61 5.18 8.37
CA ARG A 37 -0.47 3.73 8.50
C ARG A 37 -1.72 3.06 9.06
N LEU A 38 -2.38 3.68 10.05
CA LEU A 38 -3.61 3.16 10.62
C LEU A 38 -4.76 3.17 9.60
N LYS A 39 -4.85 4.22 8.78
CA LYS A 39 -5.80 4.30 7.67
C LYS A 39 -5.63 3.11 6.72
N VAL A 40 -4.41 2.88 6.21
CA VAL A 40 -4.12 1.74 5.32
C VAL A 40 -4.55 0.41 5.95
N LEU A 41 -4.16 0.15 7.20
CA LEU A 41 -4.52 -1.10 7.88
C LEU A 41 -6.03 -1.27 8.08
N THR A 42 -6.75 -0.16 8.23
CA THR A 42 -8.21 -0.16 8.38
C THR A 42 -8.88 -0.41 7.03
N ASP A 43 -8.40 0.23 5.97
CA ASP A 43 -8.85 -0.01 4.60
C ASP A 43 -8.62 -1.50 4.22
N ASP A 44 -7.42 -2.03 4.47
CA ASP A 44 -7.07 -3.45 4.27
C ASP A 44 -7.99 -4.40 5.04
N LEU A 45 -8.32 -4.07 6.29
CA LEU A 45 -9.23 -4.88 7.12
C LEU A 45 -10.65 -4.90 6.55
N PHE A 46 -11.16 -3.75 6.10
CA PHE A 46 -12.48 -3.67 5.47
C PHE A 46 -12.52 -4.44 4.15
N GLU A 47 -11.46 -4.39 3.35
CA GLU A 47 -11.35 -5.17 2.13
C GLU A 47 -11.32 -6.67 2.41
N ALA A 48 -10.48 -7.12 3.34
CA ALA A 48 -10.43 -8.52 3.75
C ALA A 48 -11.79 -9.03 4.29
N ALA A 49 -12.53 -8.20 5.01
CA ALA A 49 -13.88 -8.53 5.48
C ALA A 49 -14.90 -8.66 4.33
N LYS A 50 -14.82 -7.79 3.31
CA LYS A 50 -15.65 -7.90 2.09
C LYS A 50 -15.35 -9.18 1.30
N VAL A 51 -14.07 -9.55 1.18
CA VAL A 51 -13.65 -10.82 0.58
C VAL A 51 -14.25 -11.99 1.35
N SER A 52 -14.07 -12.01 2.67
CA SER A 52 -14.44 -13.14 3.52
C SER A 52 -15.95 -13.34 3.65
N SER A 53 -16.74 -12.27 3.50
CA SER A 53 -18.21 -12.31 3.55
C SER A 53 -18.85 -12.73 2.22
N GLY A 54 -18.08 -12.87 1.14
CA GLY A 54 -18.61 -13.15 -0.19
C GLY A 54 -19.41 -11.98 -0.79
N ALA A 55 -19.40 -10.81 -0.15
CA ALA A 55 -20.14 -9.62 -0.57
C ALA A 55 -19.50 -8.89 -1.77
N MET A 56 -18.37 -9.39 -2.28
CA MET A 56 -17.64 -8.77 -3.38
C MET A 56 -17.67 -9.65 -4.64
N PRO A 57 -18.23 -9.14 -5.76
CA PRO A 57 -18.34 -9.91 -7.00
C PRO A 57 -16.96 -10.19 -7.61
N LEU A 58 -16.78 -11.41 -8.09
CA LEU A 58 -15.58 -11.84 -8.80
C LEU A 58 -15.69 -11.44 -10.28
N ASN A 59 -14.98 -10.38 -10.67
CA ASN A 59 -14.86 -9.98 -12.07
C ASN A 59 -13.58 -10.57 -12.64
N LEU A 60 -13.72 -11.74 -13.27
CA LEU A 60 -12.64 -12.41 -13.98
C LEU A 60 -12.45 -11.73 -15.34
N GLU A 61 -11.28 -11.12 -15.54
CA GLU A 61 -10.86 -10.58 -16.84
C GLU A 61 -9.58 -11.29 -17.27
N GLU A 62 -9.47 -11.58 -18.57
CA GLU A 62 -8.24 -12.06 -19.19
C GLU A 62 -7.20 -10.92 -19.16
N ILE A 63 -6.05 -11.17 -18.54
CA ILE A 63 -4.93 -10.23 -18.52
C ILE A 63 -3.68 -10.81 -19.17
N ASP A 64 -2.96 -9.97 -19.91
CA ASP A 64 -1.62 -10.28 -20.40
C ASP A 64 -0.61 -10.02 -19.27
N LEU A 65 -0.23 -11.10 -18.58
CA LEU A 65 0.69 -11.02 -17.46
C LEU A 65 2.09 -10.55 -17.86
N ALA A 66 2.53 -10.83 -19.10
CA ALA A 66 3.83 -10.37 -19.59
C ALA A 66 3.82 -8.84 -19.76
N ALA A 67 2.74 -8.28 -20.32
CA ALA A 67 2.56 -6.85 -20.44
C ALA A 67 2.48 -6.16 -19.06
N LEU A 68 1.72 -6.73 -18.11
CA LEU A 68 1.60 -6.20 -16.75
C LEU A 68 2.94 -6.16 -16.02
N LEU A 69 3.70 -7.26 -16.06
CA LEU A 69 5.02 -7.34 -15.42
C LEU A 69 6.03 -6.38 -16.08
N THR A 70 5.98 -6.25 -17.41
CA THR A 70 6.84 -5.32 -18.14
C THR A 70 6.54 -3.88 -17.74
N GLN A 71 5.27 -3.51 -17.62
CA GLN A 71 4.87 -2.18 -17.14
C GLN A 71 5.37 -1.94 -15.71
N ALA A 72 5.13 -2.89 -14.80
CA ALA A 72 5.54 -2.78 -13.41
C ALA A 72 7.06 -2.65 -13.26
N LEU A 73 7.85 -3.38 -14.05
CA LEU A 73 9.31 -3.25 -14.07
C LEU A 73 9.76 -1.91 -14.65
N GLY A 74 9.08 -1.40 -15.67
CA GLY A 74 9.35 -0.07 -16.21
C GLY A 74 9.14 1.05 -15.17
N GLU A 75 8.13 0.92 -14.31
CA GLU A 75 7.86 1.90 -13.24
C GLU A 75 8.96 1.96 -12.17
N VAL A 76 9.75 0.90 -12.01
CA VAL A 76 10.84 0.81 -11.02
C VAL A 76 12.24 0.71 -11.65
N ASP A 77 12.36 0.89 -12.96
CA ASP A 77 13.63 0.67 -13.69
C ASP A 77 14.76 1.54 -13.14
N GLU A 78 14.50 2.82 -12.86
CA GLU A 78 15.49 3.73 -12.28
C GLU A 78 16.06 3.19 -10.94
N GLN A 79 15.20 2.66 -10.06
CA GLN A 79 15.62 2.08 -8.78
C GLN A 79 16.39 0.77 -8.96
N ILE A 80 16.08 0.00 -10.00
CA ILE A 80 16.77 -1.24 -10.35
C ILE A 80 18.20 -0.92 -10.82
N GLN A 81 18.34 0.07 -11.70
CA GLN A 81 19.63 0.51 -12.24
C GLN A 81 20.53 1.10 -11.15
N GLU A 82 19.99 1.97 -10.29
CA GLU A 82 20.72 2.57 -9.16
C GLU A 82 21.29 1.51 -8.21
N ARG A 83 20.62 0.37 -8.08
CA ARG A 83 21.02 -0.74 -7.20
C ARG A 83 21.86 -1.80 -7.91
N HIS A 84 22.18 -1.60 -9.19
CA HIS A 84 22.90 -2.57 -10.03
C HIS A 84 22.26 -3.96 -10.03
N LEU A 85 20.92 -4.01 -10.03
CA LEU A 85 20.17 -5.26 -10.07
C LEU A 85 19.80 -5.62 -11.51
N GLU A 86 19.80 -6.92 -11.83
CA GLU A 86 19.37 -7.43 -13.12
C GLU A 86 18.10 -8.27 -12.92
N PHE A 87 17.00 -7.90 -13.57
CA PHE A 87 15.77 -8.68 -13.58
C PHE A 87 15.73 -9.61 -14.80
N LYS A 88 15.61 -10.92 -14.55
CA LYS A 88 15.46 -11.94 -15.59
C LYS A 88 14.03 -12.45 -15.61
N LEU A 89 13.32 -12.14 -16.69
CA LEU A 89 11.98 -12.63 -16.95
C LEU A 89 12.07 -13.89 -17.80
N ASN A 90 11.36 -14.94 -17.37
CA ASN A 90 11.19 -16.17 -18.15
C ASN A 90 9.72 -16.56 -18.09
N TRP A 91 9.05 -16.55 -19.24
CA TRP A 91 7.67 -16.99 -19.39
C TRP A 91 7.57 -17.95 -20.58
N PRO A 92 6.62 -18.90 -20.54
CA PRO A 92 6.31 -19.72 -21.71
C PRO A 92 5.88 -18.79 -22.86
N GLY A 93 6.26 -19.09 -24.11
CA GLY A 93 5.95 -18.25 -25.28
C GLY A 93 4.46 -18.15 -25.64
N GLU A 94 3.57 -18.61 -24.78
CA GLU A 94 2.13 -18.50 -24.87
C GLU A 94 1.64 -17.37 -23.94
N LYS A 95 0.54 -16.71 -24.30
CA LYS A 95 -0.07 -15.70 -23.43
C LYS A 95 -0.44 -16.34 -22.10
N VAL A 96 0.20 -15.90 -21.02
CA VAL A 96 -0.19 -16.29 -19.68
C VAL A 96 -1.41 -15.46 -19.30
N LEU A 97 -2.60 -16.05 -19.51
CA LEU A 97 -3.87 -15.47 -19.11
C LEU A 97 -4.01 -15.59 -17.60
N GLY A 98 -3.86 -14.48 -16.91
CA GLY A 98 -4.21 -14.37 -15.50
C GLY A 98 -5.69 -14.08 -15.36
N PHE A 99 -6.30 -14.59 -14.29
CA PHE A 99 -7.56 -14.07 -13.78
C PHE A 99 -7.25 -13.08 -12.67
N MET A 100 -7.39 -11.79 -12.94
CA MET A 100 -7.13 -10.76 -11.93
C MET A 100 -8.43 -10.33 -11.27
N TRP A 101 -8.43 -10.28 -9.94
CA TRP A 101 -9.53 -9.66 -9.21
C TRP A 101 -9.39 -8.14 -9.25
N LYS A 102 -10.18 -7.50 -10.10
CA LYS A 102 -10.16 -6.05 -10.25
C LYS A 102 -10.88 -5.38 -9.09
N LEU A 103 -10.12 -4.93 -8.09
CA LEU A 103 -10.60 -3.98 -7.08
C LEU A 103 -10.96 -2.67 -7.80
N ARG A 104 -12.25 -2.49 -8.10
CA ARG A 104 -12.75 -1.20 -8.56
C ARG A 104 -12.57 -0.20 -7.41
N MET A 105 -11.57 0.68 -7.53
CA MET A 105 -11.55 1.94 -6.80
C MET A 105 -12.85 2.68 -7.13
N ALA A 106 -13.83 2.60 -6.23
CA ALA A 106 -15.02 3.42 -6.33
C ALA A 106 -14.55 4.87 -6.24
N GLY A 107 -14.89 5.65 -7.27
CA GLY A 107 -14.35 6.99 -7.47
C GLY A 107 -14.51 7.88 -6.24
N HIS A 108 -13.39 8.44 -5.83
CA HIS A 108 -13.41 9.78 -5.28
C HIS A 108 -13.57 10.76 -6.44
N LYS A 109 -14.80 11.26 -6.60
CA LYS A 109 -14.97 12.67 -6.93
C LYS A 109 -14.63 13.50 -5.70
#